data_AF-A0A8T5GWP5-F1
#
_entry.id   AF-A0A8T5GWP5-F1
#
_cell.length_a   1.000
_cell.length_b   1.000
_cell.length_c   1.000
_cell.angle_alpha   90.00
_cell.angle_beta   90.00
_cell.angle_gamma   90.00
#
_symmetry.space_group_name_H-M   'P 1'
#
loop_
_entity.id
_entity.type
_entity.pdbx_description
1 polymer ?
#
loop_
_entity_poly.entity_id
_entity_poly.type
_entity_poly.pdbx_seq_one_letter_code
_entity_poly.pdbx_strand_id
1 'polypeptide(L)'
;MTMLAFSESLEAVGLGLAPLGEKDAELANTAIAGYTQRTETALGLMAKMAGDKGAARLHLSRALQAATLIDDEHAEMQGMHQLGLLATSSDDWARAARLFETADRQALSVGAERLRYLVMSGITRHLNHDFAEAKEHILAAHEYVARDKGLACLSLKAIGTALLSIDQPGLALEILDEAMECAHESENEGETEALAELLLMAHAAMTKIDALHHEGLRDLLDGLNNIESDAEQAFSEEIEAIGERANLHNAPLEDTWNDWQPSERLIPDGEALRVVRSEVDEHGHTLIVVHHVEMGALGLWLPEGRLPVSPGHVLSLGNTRVKVAKPTVELQDAHSIRGLVAVEDSSALDFIVATEDMTGED
;
A
#
# COMPACT_ATOMS: atom_id res chain seq x y z
N MET A 1 8.47 -4.80 23.49
CA MET A 1 7.96 -5.15 24.85
C MET A 1 6.55 -5.74 24.79
N THR A 2 5.68 -5.29 23.86
CA THR A 2 4.29 -5.76 23.68
C THR A 2 4.16 -7.21 23.18
N MET A 3 4.95 -7.66 22.20
CA MET A 3 4.89 -9.05 21.68
C MET A 3 5.19 -10.12 22.73
N LEU A 4 6.22 -9.91 23.56
CA LEU A 4 6.62 -10.88 24.58
C LEU A 4 5.53 -11.07 25.63
N ALA A 5 4.98 -9.97 26.14
CA ALA A 5 3.91 -10.00 27.14
C ALA A 5 2.64 -10.69 26.63
N PHE A 6 2.30 -10.49 25.35
CA PHE A 6 1.15 -11.17 24.74
C PHE A 6 1.41 -12.68 24.60
N SER A 7 2.60 -13.07 24.14
CA SER A 7 2.99 -14.48 24.06
C SER A 7 2.97 -15.18 25.42
N GLU A 8 3.53 -14.54 26.46
CA GLU A 8 3.51 -15.04 27.83
C GLU A 8 2.07 -15.17 28.37
N SER A 9 1.19 -14.24 28.00
CA SER A 9 -0.22 -14.28 28.38
C SER A 9 -0.95 -15.46 27.73
N LEU A 10 -0.74 -15.68 26.42
CA LEU A 10 -1.30 -16.84 25.72
C LEU A 10 -0.74 -18.17 26.25
N GLU A 11 0.54 -18.21 26.61
CA GLU A 11 1.16 -19.37 27.25
C GLU A 11 0.51 -19.67 28.60
N ALA A 12 0.34 -18.65 29.45
CA ALA A 12 -0.29 -18.78 30.76
C ALA A 12 -1.76 -19.24 30.66
N VAL A 13 -2.50 -18.69 29.69
CA VAL A 13 -3.85 -19.17 29.36
C VAL A 13 -3.80 -20.64 28.95
N GLY A 14 -2.93 -21.02 28.00
CA GLY A 14 -2.80 -22.40 27.55
C GLY A 14 -2.49 -23.38 28.69
N LEU A 15 -1.56 -23.02 29.59
CA LEU A 15 -1.24 -23.81 30.79
C LEU A 15 -2.44 -23.95 31.74
N GLY A 16 -3.23 -22.88 31.90
CA GLY A 16 -4.43 -22.87 32.73
C GLY A 16 -5.60 -23.68 32.13
N LEU A 17 -5.72 -23.71 30.80
CA LEU A 17 -6.78 -24.42 30.08
C LEU A 17 -6.45 -25.90 29.84
N ALA A 18 -5.17 -26.26 29.72
CA ALA A 18 -4.72 -27.63 29.46
C ALA A 18 -5.34 -28.73 30.37
N PRO A 19 -5.57 -28.51 31.68
CA PRO A 19 -6.21 -29.51 32.54
C PRO A 19 -7.75 -29.51 32.49
N LEU A 20 -8.38 -28.54 31.82
CA LEU A 20 -9.83 -28.42 31.74
C LEU A 20 -10.43 -29.38 30.70
N GLY A 21 -11.74 -29.63 30.82
CA GLY A 21 -12.49 -30.35 29.79
C GLY A 21 -12.75 -29.47 28.56
N GLU A 22 -13.04 -30.12 27.42
CA GLU A 22 -13.29 -29.47 26.12
C GLU A 22 -14.24 -28.26 26.22
N LYS A 23 -15.40 -28.44 26.86
CA LYS A 23 -16.41 -27.40 27.02
C LYS A 23 -15.90 -26.16 27.75
N ASP A 24 -15.14 -26.34 28.82
CA ASP A 24 -14.64 -25.22 29.64
C ASP A 24 -13.49 -24.51 28.90
N ALA A 25 -12.64 -25.26 28.19
CA ALA A 25 -11.58 -24.72 27.35
C ALA A 25 -12.13 -23.95 26.15
N GLU A 26 -13.18 -24.45 25.49
CA GLU A 26 -13.88 -23.78 24.40
C GLU A 26 -14.47 -22.44 24.89
N LEU A 27 -15.24 -22.45 25.98
CA LEU A 27 -15.83 -21.24 26.55
C LEU A 27 -14.77 -20.18 26.87
N ALA A 28 -13.64 -20.61 27.46
CA ALA A 28 -12.54 -19.70 27.78
C ALA A 28 -11.88 -19.13 26.51
N ASN A 29 -11.62 -19.97 25.51
CA ASN A 29 -11.04 -19.52 24.24
C ASN A 29 -11.96 -18.54 23.50
N THR A 30 -13.27 -18.81 23.45
CA THR A 30 -14.24 -17.87 22.87
C THR A 30 -14.27 -16.54 23.64
N ALA A 31 -14.20 -16.59 24.98
CA ALA A 31 -14.21 -15.38 25.81
C ALA A 31 -12.98 -14.47 25.58
N ILE A 32 -11.83 -15.03 25.22
CA ILE A 32 -10.60 -14.25 24.95
C ILE A 32 -10.36 -13.98 23.46
N ALA A 33 -11.09 -14.65 22.56
CA ALA A 33 -10.83 -14.60 21.12
C ALA A 33 -10.94 -13.18 20.56
N GLY A 34 -11.89 -12.35 21.00
CA GLY A 34 -11.96 -10.95 20.55
C GLY A 34 -10.76 -10.09 20.95
N TYR A 35 -10.15 -10.33 22.12
CA TYR A 35 -8.91 -9.64 22.51
C TYR A 35 -7.71 -10.16 21.73
N THR A 36 -7.68 -11.48 21.51
CA THR A 36 -6.65 -12.15 20.71
C THR A 36 -6.69 -11.62 19.29
N GLN A 37 -7.86 -11.56 18.67
CA GLN A 37 -8.09 -11.02 17.33
C GLN A 37 -7.53 -9.61 17.19
N ARG A 38 -7.95 -8.66 18.04
CA ARG A 38 -7.47 -7.27 17.94
C ARG A 38 -5.96 -7.15 18.16
N THR A 39 -5.42 -7.92 19.09
CA THR A 39 -3.99 -7.89 19.40
C THR A 39 -3.17 -8.48 18.26
N GLU A 40 -3.58 -9.62 17.72
CA GLU A 40 -2.95 -10.26 16.56
C GLU A 40 -3.07 -9.37 15.31
N THR A 41 -4.20 -8.69 15.08
CA THR A 41 -4.35 -7.70 13.99
C THR A 41 -3.33 -6.57 14.14
N ALA A 42 -3.23 -5.96 15.32
CA ALA A 42 -2.29 -4.87 15.57
C ALA A 42 -0.83 -5.32 15.38
N LEU A 43 -0.47 -6.49 15.90
CA LEU A 43 0.86 -7.08 15.70
C LEU A 43 1.14 -7.35 14.21
N GLY A 44 0.14 -7.84 13.47
CA GLY A 44 0.24 -8.10 12.05
C GLY A 44 0.46 -6.83 11.22
N LEU A 45 -0.29 -5.77 11.51
CA LEU A 45 -0.12 -4.47 10.86
C LEU A 45 1.24 -3.85 11.18
N MET A 46 1.66 -3.87 12.45
CA MET A 46 3.00 -3.39 12.84
C MET A 46 4.11 -4.18 12.15
N ALA A 47 3.98 -5.51 12.03
CA ALA A 47 4.94 -6.33 11.31
C ALA A 47 4.96 -6.00 9.80
N LYS A 48 3.79 -5.77 9.19
CA LYS A 48 3.67 -5.32 7.79
C LYS A 48 4.42 -4.00 7.60
N MET A 49 4.22 -3.04 8.49
CA MET A 49 4.89 -1.73 8.47
C MET A 49 6.39 -1.80 8.74
N ALA A 50 6.85 -2.79 9.49
CA ALA A 50 8.28 -3.04 9.67
C ALA A 50 8.92 -3.81 8.50
N GLY A 51 8.14 -4.14 7.46
CA GLY A 51 8.58 -4.93 6.31
C GLY A 51 8.73 -6.43 6.61
N ASP A 52 8.32 -6.92 7.78
CA ASP A 52 8.36 -8.33 8.13
C ASP A 52 7.09 -9.05 7.62
N LYS A 53 7.09 -9.33 6.31
CA LYS A 53 5.99 -10.05 5.63
C LYS A 53 5.68 -11.40 6.30
N GLY A 54 6.70 -12.07 6.86
CA GLY A 54 6.55 -13.38 7.51
C GLY A 54 5.78 -13.29 8.82
N ALA A 55 6.19 -12.37 9.71
CA ALA A 55 5.49 -12.10 10.95
C ALA A 55 4.09 -11.50 10.70
N ALA A 56 3.96 -10.59 9.73
CA ALA A 56 2.68 -10.01 9.35
C ALA A 56 1.66 -11.09 8.97
N ARG A 57 2.06 -12.01 8.08
CA ARG A 57 1.22 -13.14 7.68
C ARG A 57 0.86 -14.04 8.85
N LEU A 58 1.80 -14.34 9.74
CA LEU A 58 1.57 -15.19 10.91
C LEU A 58 0.49 -14.58 11.82
N HIS A 59 0.68 -13.32 12.21
CA HIS A 59 -0.21 -12.62 13.11
C HIS A 59 -1.61 -12.41 12.48
N LEU A 60 -1.69 -11.97 11.23
CA LEU A 60 -2.97 -11.79 10.53
C LEU A 60 -3.73 -13.12 10.32
N SER A 61 -3.03 -14.24 10.13
CA SER A 61 -3.68 -15.56 10.04
C SER A 61 -4.30 -15.98 11.37
N ARG A 62 -3.63 -15.67 12.49
CA ARG A 62 -4.17 -15.92 13.84
C ARG A 62 -5.33 -14.98 14.16
N ALA A 63 -5.25 -13.72 13.73
CA ALA A 63 -6.34 -12.77 13.86
C ALA A 63 -7.59 -13.24 13.11
N LEU A 64 -7.45 -13.69 11.86
CA LEU A 64 -8.54 -14.26 11.07
C LEU A 64 -9.14 -15.50 11.77
N GLN A 65 -8.30 -16.42 12.25
CA GLN A 65 -8.78 -17.59 13.00
C GLN A 65 -9.58 -17.17 14.25
N ALA A 66 -9.09 -16.18 15.00
CA ALA A 66 -9.75 -15.69 16.20
C ALA A 66 -11.09 -14.99 15.88
N ALA A 67 -11.17 -14.26 14.76
CA ALA A 67 -12.41 -13.66 14.26
C ALA A 67 -13.46 -14.75 13.94
N THR A 68 -13.05 -15.84 13.29
CA THR A 68 -13.94 -16.98 13.00
C THR A 68 -14.46 -17.68 14.25
N LEU A 69 -13.67 -17.74 15.32
CA LEU A 69 -14.14 -18.33 16.59
C LEU A 69 -15.25 -17.51 17.26
N ILE A 70 -15.38 -16.23 16.93
CA ILE A 70 -16.39 -15.33 17.50
C ILE A 70 -17.42 -14.86 16.48
N ASP A 71 -17.38 -15.41 15.25
CA ASP A 71 -18.30 -15.06 14.16
C ASP A 71 -18.30 -13.55 13.84
N ASP A 72 -17.13 -12.91 13.92
CA ASP A 72 -16.97 -11.48 13.58
C ASP A 72 -16.68 -11.31 12.09
N GLU A 73 -17.75 -11.29 11.31
CA GLU A 73 -17.70 -11.26 9.85
C GLU A 73 -16.92 -10.04 9.29
N HIS A 74 -16.97 -8.89 9.98
CA HIS A 74 -16.24 -7.70 9.54
C HIS A 74 -14.74 -7.88 9.79
N ALA A 75 -14.35 -8.39 10.96
CA ALA A 75 -12.96 -8.72 11.26
C ALA A 75 -12.41 -9.82 10.33
N GLU A 76 -13.23 -10.79 9.92
CA GLU A 76 -12.85 -11.80 8.95
C GLU A 76 -12.55 -11.21 7.58
N MET A 77 -13.45 -10.39 7.04
CA MET A 77 -13.25 -9.70 5.75
C MET A 77 -11.98 -8.83 5.76
N GLN A 78 -11.76 -8.07 6.84
CA GLN A 78 -10.54 -7.26 6.99
C GLN A 78 -9.28 -8.13 7.10
N GLY A 79 -9.34 -9.25 7.83
CA GLY A 79 -8.24 -10.22 7.92
C GLY A 79 -7.90 -10.82 6.56
N MET A 80 -8.92 -11.23 5.79
CA MET A 80 -8.76 -11.74 4.43
C MET A 80 -8.19 -10.69 3.49
N HIS A 81 -8.65 -9.43 3.59
CA HIS A 81 -8.12 -8.32 2.80
C HIS A 81 -6.62 -8.11 3.02
N GLN A 82 -6.18 -7.98 4.29
CA GLN A 82 -4.77 -7.74 4.61
C GLN A 82 -3.89 -8.93 4.21
N LEU A 83 -4.36 -10.17 4.40
CA LEU A 83 -3.67 -11.36 3.90
C LEU A 83 -3.62 -11.40 2.37
N GLY A 84 -4.66 -10.91 1.70
CA GLY A 84 -4.74 -10.79 0.24
C GLY A 84 -3.67 -9.85 -0.28
N LEU A 85 -3.56 -8.64 0.29
CA LEU A 85 -2.49 -7.68 -0.03
C LEU A 85 -1.10 -8.26 0.20
N LEU A 86 -0.87 -9.00 1.29
CA LEU A 86 0.42 -9.66 1.51
C LEU A 86 0.73 -10.72 0.44
N ALA A 87 -0.27 -11.48 0.02
CA ALA A 87 -0.12 -12.46 -1.06
C ALA A 87 0.16 -11.78 -2.41
N THR A 88 -0.54 -10.67 -2.72
CA THR A 88 -0.26 -9.80 -3.88
C THR A 88 1.19 -9.31 -3.86
N SER A 89 1.68 -8.81 -2.72
CA SER A 89 3.07 -8.33 -2.58
C SER A 89 4.16 -9.41 -2.70
N SER A 90 3.76 -10.69 -2.78
CA SER A 90 4.64 -11.85 -2.90
C SER A 90 4.35 -12.65 -4.17
N ASP A 91 3.60 -12.07 -5.11
CA ASP A 91 3.17 -12.66 -6.38
C ASP A 91 2.41 -14.01 -6.22
N ASP A 92 1.81 -14.27 -5.06
CA ASP A 92 0.97 -15.45 -4.81
C ASP A 92 -0.47 -15.17 -5.25
N TRP A 93 -0.63 -14.92 -6.56
CA TRP A 93 -1.89 -14.47 -7.18
C TRP A 93 -3.05 -15.43 -6.91
N ALA A 94 -2.80 -16.73 -7.02
CA ALA A 94 -3.80 -17.77 -6.75
C ALA A 94 -4.32 -17.70 -5.31
N ARG A 95 -3.45 -17.41 -4.32
CA ARG A 95 -3.88 -17.24 -2.94
C ARG A 95 -4.58 -15.91 -2.73
N ALA A 96 -4.06 -14.82 -3.29
CA ALA A 96 -4.65 -13.49 -3.19
C ALA A 96 -6.10 -13.51 -3.72
N ALA A 97 -6.32 -14.09 -4.90
CA ALA A 97 -7.64 -14.26 -5.49
C ALA A 97 -8.62 -14.99 -4.55
N ARG A 98 -8.21 -16.13 -3.97
CA ARG A 98 -9.08 -16.86 -3.03
C ARG A 98 -9.46 -16.05 -1.79
N LEU A 99 -8.54 -15.23 -1.28
CA LEU A 99 -8.79 -14.39 -0.11
C LEU A 99 -9.78 -13.27 -0.45
N PHE A 100 -9.58 -12.56 -1.55
CA PHE A 100 -10.49 -11.51 -2.00
C PHE A 100 -11.88 -12.05 -2.37
N GLU A 101 -11.96 -13.18 -3.06
CA GLU A 101 -13.25 -13.81 -3.41
C GLU A 101 -14.03 -14.31 -2.19
N THR A 102 -13.31 -14.74 -1.14
CA THR A 102 -13.98 -15.17 0.09
C THR A 102 -14.47 -13.96 0.88
N ALA A 103 -13.70 -12.88 0.93
CA ALA A 103 -14.16 -11.60 1.48
C ALA A 103 -15.35 -11.03 0.69
N ASP A 104 -15.33 -11.09 -0.65
CA ASP A 104 -16.45 -10.66 -1.49
C ASP A 104 -17.75 -11.43 -1.20
N ARG A 105 -17.67 -12.77 -1.14
CA ARG A 105 -18.84 -13.61 -0.85
C ARG A 105 -19.44 -13.30 0.53
N GLN A 106 -18.60 -12.98 1.50
CA GLN A 106 -19.04 -12.61 2.83
C GLN A 106 -19.61 -11.19 2.87
N ALA A 107 -18.99 -10.24 2.18
CA ALA A 107 -19.52 -8.89 2.01
C ALA A 107 -20.92 -8.93 1.38
N LEU A 108 -21.13 -9.81 0.40
CA LEU A 108 -22.45 -10.07 -0.17
C LEU A 108 -23.46 -10.62 0.84
N SER A 109 -23.07 -11.56 1.71
CA SER A 109 -24.01 -12.15 2.68
C SER A 109 -24.44 -11.17 3.77
N VAL A 110 -23.56 -10.24 4.14
CA VAL A 110 -23.82 -9.26 5.21
C VAL A 110 -24.31 -7.91 4.69
N GLY A 111 -24.29 -7.69 3.37
CA GLY A 111 -24.68 -6.43 2.74
C GLY A 111 -23.65 -5.30 2.91
N ALA A 112 -22.37 -5.64 3.06
CA ALA A 112 -21.27 -4.68 3.12
C ALA A 112 -20.83 -4.20 1.72
N GLU A 113 -19.93 -3.21 1.69
CA GLU A 113 -19.24 -2.74 0.48
C GLU A 113 -18.46 -3.91 -0.17
N ARG A 114 -18.57 -4.06 -1.50
CA ARG A 114 -18.02 -5.18 -2.27
C ARG A 114 -17.00 -4.78 -3.32
N LEU A 115 -17.05 -3.54 -3.81
CA LEU A 115 -16.26 -3.05 -4.94
C LEU A 115 -14.79 -3.38 -4.77
N ARG A 116 -14.24 -3.12 -3.57
CA ARG A 116 -12.82 -3.42 -3.30
C ARG A 116 -12.46 -4.90 -3.45
N TYR A 117 -13.35 -5.80 -3.05
CA TYR A 117 -13.09 -7.24 -3.12
C TYR A 117 -13.27 -7.77 -4.53
N LEU A 118 -14.25 -7.25 -5.27
CA LEU A 118 -14.48 -7.58 -6.68
C LEU A 118 -13.30 -7.13 -7.55
N VAL A 119 -12.88 -5.87 -7.42
CA VAL A 119 -11.74 -5.31 -8.16
C VAL A 119 -10.48 -6.12 -7.89
N MET A 120 -10.14 -6.34 -6.61
CA MET A 120 -8.95 -7.11 -6.24
C MET A 120 -9.03 -8.59 -6.68
N SER A 121 -10.23 -9.20 -6.68
CA SER A 121 -10.44 -10.54 -7.24
C SER A 121 -10.19 -10.56 -8.74
N GLY A 122 -10.70 -9.57 -9.48
CA GLY A 122 -10.49 -9.41 -10.92
C GLY A 122 -9.01 -9.30 -11.27
N ILE A 123 -8.29 -8.36 -10.64
CA ILE A 123 -6.86 -8.14 -10.84
C ILE A 123 -6.07 -9.43 -10.56
N THR A 124 -6.28 -10.03 -9.38
CA THR A 124 -5.46 -11.19 -8.98
C THR A 124 -5.80 -12.46 -9.77
N ARG A 125 -7.02 -12.60 -10.29
CA ARG A 125 -7.36 -13.64 -11.27
C ARG A 125 -6.67 -13.42 -12.61
N HIS A 126 -6.65 -12.19 -13.11
CA HIS A 126 -5.95 -11.84 -14.35
C HIS A 126 -4.46 -12.15 -14.27
N LEU A 127 -3.82 -11.74 -13.17
CA LEU A 127 -2.41 -12.04 -12.89
C LEU A 127 -2.14 -13.53 -12.72
N ASN A 128 -3.15 -14.31 -12.30
CA ASN A 128 -3.10 -15.76 -12.26
C ASN A 128 -3.47 -16.43 -13.61
N HIS A 129 -3.70 -15.64 -14.66
CA HIS A 129 -4.13 -16.07 -16.01
C HIS A 129 -5.53 -16.71 -16.08
N ASP A 130 -6.38 -16.47 -15.08
CA ASP A 130 -7.79 -16.87 -15.04
C ASP A 130 -8.67 -15.77 -15.65
N PHE A 131 -8.47 -15.48 -16.95
CA PHE A 131 -9.03 -14.29 -17.61
C PHE A 131 -10.56 -14.23 -17.66
N ALA A 132 -11.24 -15.38 -17.73
CA ALA A 132 -12.70 -15.43 -17.79
C ALA A 132 -13.30 -15.00 -16.44
N GLU A 133 -12.81 -15.60 -15.35
CA GLU A 133 -13.19 -15.27 -13.98
C GLU A 133 -12.81 -13.82 -13.64
N ALA A 134 -11.64 -13.35 -14.09
CA ALA A 134 -11.22 -11.96 -13.93
C ALA A 134 -12.25 -11.00 -14.52
N LYS A 135 -12.69 -11.26 -15.75
CA LYS A 135 -13.71 -10.45 -16.43
C LYS A 135 -15.06 -10.50 -15.73
N GLU A 136 -15.47 -11.64 -15.19
CA GLU A 136 -16.72 -11.76 -14.43
C GLU A 136 -16.72 -10.86 -13.19
N HIS A 137 -15.60 -10.82 -12.45
CA HIS A 137 -15.44 -9.96 -11.28
C HIS A 137 -15.48 -8.47 -11.65
N ILE A 138 -14.79 -8.07 -12.72
CA ILE A 138 -14.78 -6.68 -13.18
C ILE A 138 -16.16 -6.23 -13.69
N LEU A 139 -16.88 -7.10 -14.41
CA LEU A 139 -18.26 -6.81 -14.81
C LEU A 139 -19.20 -6.64 -13.61
N ALA A 140 -18.99 -7.40 -12.54
CA ALA A 140 -19.75 -7.21 -11.31
C ALA A 140 -19.36 -5.91 -10.59
N ALA A 141 -18.07 -5.55 -10.57
CA ALA A 141 -17.59 -4.29 -10.01
C ALA A 141 -18.14 -3.07 -10.77
N HIS A 142 -18.26 -3.15 -12.10
CA HIS A 142 -18.82 -2.10 -12.94
C HIS A 142 -20.20 -1.63 -12.48
N GLU A 143 -21.06 -2.54 -12.00
CA GLU A 143 -22.38 -2.16 -11.49
C GLU A 143 -22.31 -1.24 -10.26
N TYR A 144 -21.26 -1.35 -9.43
CA TYR A 144 -21.05 -0.48 -8.28
C TYR A 144 -20.51 0.88 -8.72
N VAL A 145 -19.55 0.89 -9.66
CA VAL A 145 -18.98 2.11 -10.24
C VAL A 145 -20.08 2.94 -10.93
N ALA A 146 -20.89 2.30 -11.77
CA ALA A 146 -21.98 2.96 -12.50
C ALA A 146 -23.07 3.51 -11.57
N ARG A 147 -23.25 2.94 -10.37
CA ARG A 147 -24.27 3.37 -9.41
C ARG A 147 -23.86 4.65 -8.67
N ASP A 148 -22.60 4.77 -8.30
CA ASP A 148 -22.09 5.89 -7.51
C ASP A 148 -20.59 6.12 -7.79
N LYS A 149 -20.31 7.07 -8.70
CA LYS A 149 -18.95 7.43 -9.11
C LYS A 149 -18.13 8.02 -7.96
N GLY A 150 -18.76 8.81 -7.08
CA GLY A 150 -18.08 9.43 -5.95
C GLY A 150 -17.61 8.40 -4.93
N LEU A 151 -18.48 7.46 -4.56
CA LEU A 151 -18.12 6.36 -3.66
C LEU A 151 -17.10 5.41 -4.32
N ALA A 152 -17.25 5.12 -5.61
CA ALA A 152 -16.31 4.30 -6.36
C ALA A 152 -14.92 4.93 -6.43
N CYS A 153 -14.81 6.23 -6.68
CA CYS A 153 -13.56 7.00 -6.63
C CYS A 153 -12.83 6.79 -5.30
N LEU A 154 -13.52 6.96 -4.17
CA LEU A 154 -12.93 6.76 -2.83
C LEU A 154 -12.44 5.32 -2.63
N SER A 155 -13.26 4.34 -3.01
CA SER A 155 -12.89 2.92 -2.89
C SER A 155 -11.71 2.54 -3.77
N LEU A 156 -11.66 3.01 -5.03
CA LEU A 156 -10.56 2.72 -5.95
C LEU A 156 -9.28 3.45 -5.52
N LYS A 157 -9.37 4.70 -5.05
CA LYS A 157 -8.24 5.41 -4.42
C LYS A 157 -7.66 4.64 -3.23
N ALA A 158 -8.52 4.09 -2.37
CA ALA A 158 -8.09 3.28 -1.23
C ALA A 158 -7.36 2.00 -1.68
N ILE A 159 -7.82 1.35 -2.75
CA ILE A 159 -7.12 0.20 -3.36
C ILE A 159 -5.76 0.62 -3.90
N GLY A 160 -5.69 1.69 -4.71
CA GLY A 160 -4.43 2.19 -5.27
C GLY A 160 -3.41 2.56 -4.19
N THR A 161 -3.86 3.24 -3.14
CA THR A 161 -3.02 3.58 -1.97
C THR A 161 -2.52 2.32 -1.25
N ALA A 162 -3.38 1.32 -1.06
CA ALA A 162 -2.99 0.06 -0.47
C ALA A 162 -1.96 -0.69 -1.32
N LEU A 163 -2.07 -0.65 -2.66
CA LEU A 163 -1.11 -1.24 -3.59
C LEU A 163 0.25 -0.53 -3.54
N LEU A 164 0.28 0.81 -3.45
CA LEU A 164 1.52 1.56 -3.21
C LEU A 164 2.19 1.14 -1.88
N SER A 165 1.39 0.94 -0.82
CA SER A 165 1.91 0.53 0.51
C SER A 165 2.59 -0.84 0.53
N ILE A 166 2.34 -1.68 -0.49
CA ILE A 166 2.93 -3.01 -0.63
C ILE A 166 3.91 -3.10 -1.80
N ASP A 167 4.38 -1.95 -2.32
CA ASP A 167 5.30 -1.84 -3.44
C ASP A 167 4.77 -2.53 -4.71
N GLN A 168 3.53 -2.23 -5.06
CA GLN A 168 2.89 -2.64 -6.32
C GLN A 168 2.48 -1.41 -7.16
N PRO A 169 3.44 -0.55 -7.56
CA PRO A 169 3.13 0.74 -8.17
C PRO A 169 2.49 0.62 -9.54
N GLY A 170 2.83 -0.40 -10.34
CA GLY A 170 2.19 -0.63 -11.64
C GLY A 170 0.70 -0.98 -11.49
N LEU A 171 0.34 -1.82 -10.52
CA LEU A 171 -1.07 -2.12 -10.23
C LEU A 171 -1.80 -0.91 -9.64
N ALA A 172 -1.12 -0.14 -8.79
CA ALA A 172 -1.68 1.07 -8.22
C ALA A 172 -2.01 2.09 -9.30
N LEU A 173 -1.12 2.30 -10.27
CA LEU A 173 -1.30 3.26 -11.35
C LEU A 173 -2.58 2.99 -12.13
N GLU A 174 -2.77 1.75 -12.60
CA GLU A 174 -3.96 1.42 -13.39
C GLU A 174 -5.26 1.59 -12.60
N ILE A 175 -5.27 1.32 -11.28
CA ILE A 175 -6.46 1.53 -10.44
C ILE A 175 -6.69 3.00 -10.10
N LEU A 176 -5.62 3.79 -9.95
CA LEU A 176 -5.71 5.22 -9.70
C LEU A 176 -6.19 5.97 -10.94
N ASP A 177 -5.85 5.50 -12.14
CA ASP A 177 -6.41 6.00 -13.41
C ASP A 177 -7.95 5.83 -13.40
N GLU A 178 -8.46 4.64 -13.08
CA GLU A 178 -9.91 4.38 -12.96
C GLU A 178 -10.58 5.22 -11.87
N ALA A 179 -9.88 5.46 -10.76
CA ALA A 179 -10.36 6.35 -9.70
C ALA A 179 -10.44 7.81 -10.19
N MET A 180 -9.48 8.24 -11.00
CA MET A 180 -9.42 9.58 -11.58
C MET A 180 -10.57 9.82 -12.55
N GLU A 181 -10.89 8.82 -13.39
CA GLU A 181 -12.09 8.89 -14.24
C GLU A 181 -13.35 9.11 -13.40
N CYS A 182 -13.53 8.33 -12.33
CA CYS A 182 -14.66 8.48 -11.42
C CYS A 182 -14.69 9.85 -10.74
N ALA A 183 -13.53 10.42 -10.40
CA ALA A 183 -13.41 11.75 -9.80
C ALA A 183 -13.87 12.84 -10.77
N HIS A 184 -13.46 12.77 -12.05
CA HIS A 184 -13.90 13.71 -13.07
C HIS A 184 -15.41 13.60 -13.35
N GLU A 185 -15.95 12.39 -13.48
CA GLU A 185 -17.39 12.18 -13.71
C GLU A 185 -18.26 12.58 -12.51
N SER A 186 -17.69 12.61 -11.30
CA SER A 186 -18.36 13.09 -10.09
C SER A 186 -18.07 14.56 -9.76
N GLU A 187 -17.32 15.28 -10.61
CA GLU A 187 -16.90 16.67 -10.43
C GLU A 187 -16.20 16.93 -9.09
N ASN A 188 -15.42 15.97 -8.59
CA ASN A 188 -14.76 16.04 -7.29
C ASN A 188 -13.31 16.54 -7.39
N GLU A 189 -13.16 17.86 -7.56
CA GLU A 189 -11.84 18.51 -7.73
C GLU A 189 -10.83 18.18 -6.62
N GLY A 190 -11.30 18.02 -5.37
CA GLY A 190 -10.41 17.68 -4.25
C GLY A 190 -9.83 16.27 -4.35
N GLU A 191 -10.61 15.32 -4.89
CA GLU A 191 -10.13 13.97 -5.14
C GLU A 191 -9.26 13.89 -6.40
N THR A 192 -9.55 14.68 -7.44
CA THR A 192 -8.69 14.83 -8.62
C THR A 192 -7.27 15.26 -8.23
N GLU A 193 -7.13 16.29 -7.38
CA GLU A 193 -5.82 16.76 -6.92
C GLU A 193 -5.09 15.68 -6.10
N ALA A 194 -5.79 15.02 -5.17
CA ALA A 194 -5.22 13.94 -4.37
C ALA A 194 -4.78 12.73 -5.23
N LEU A 195 -5.55 12.38 -6.25
CA LEU A 195 -5.23 11.30 -7.18
C LEU A 195 -4.04 11.65 -8.08
N ALA A 196 -3.92 12.90 -8.52
CA ALA A 196 -2.77 13.35 -9.29
C ALA A 196 -1.45 13.18 -8.51
N GLU A 197 -1.44 13.48 -7.21
CA GLU A 197 -0.29 13.23 -6.34
C GLU A 197 0.05 11.74 -6.21
N LEU A 198 -0.97 10.89 -6.06
CA LEU A 198 -0.80 9.44 -5.96
C LEU A 198 -0.29 8.83 -7.28
N LEU A 199 -0.78 9.30 -8.42
CA LEU A 199 -0.31 8.88 -9.75
C LEU A 199 1.15 9.29 -9.99
N LEU A 200 1.53 10.52 -9.62
CA LEU A 200 2.94 10.95 -9.66
C LEU A 200 3.83 10.08 -8.78
N MET A 201 3.36 9.72 -7.59
CA MET A 201 4.08 8.82 -6.69
C MET A 201 4.19 7.41 -7.26
N ALA A 202 3.12 6.88 -7.87
CA ALA A 202 3.12 5.58 -8.53
C ALA A 202 4.16 5.57 -9.66
N HIS A 203 4.16 6.59 -10.52
CA HIS A 203 5.17 6.76 -11.58
C HIS A 203 6.60 6.80 -11.03
N ALA A 204 6.82 7.59 -9.96
CA ALA A 204 8.13 7.70 -9.32
C ALA A 204 8.59 6.37 -8.70
N ALA A 205 7.65 5.52 -8.30
CA ALA A 205 7.91 4.19 -7.76
C ALA A 205 8.14 3.13 -8.83
N MET A 206 7.68 3.34 -10.07
CA MET A 206 7.85 2.36 -11.13
C MET A 206 9.33 2.13 -11.46
N THR A 207 9.71 0.86 -11.50
CA THR A 207 10.98 0.42 -12.10
C THR A 207 10.79 -0.01 -13.55
N LYS A 208 11.90 -0.20 -14.27
CA LYS A 208 11.86 -0.81 -15.62
C LYS A 208 11.25 -2.22 -15.62
N ILE A 209 11.27 -2.94 -14.50
CA ILE A 209 10.68 -4.27 -14.38
C ILE A 209 9.16 -4.16 -14.19
N ASP A 210 8.70 -3.21 -13.39
CA ASP A 210 7.28 -2.99 -13.13
C ASP A 210 6.51 -2.59 -14.40
N ALA A 211 7.16 -1.83 -15.29
CA ALA A 211 6.59 -1.44 -16.58
C ALA A 211 6.37 -2.61 -17.56
N LEU A 212 6.98 -3.78 -17.30
CA LEU A 212 6.89 -4.97 -18.16
C LEU A 212 5.91 -6.02 -17.64
N HIS A 213 5.48 -5.91 -16.38
CA HIS A 213 4.55 -6.85 -15.77
C HIS A 213 3.14 -6.27 -15.83
N HIS A 214 2.14 -7.15 -16.03
CA HIS A 214 0.70 -6.85 -16.15
C HIS A 214 0.16 -6.61 -17.58
N GLU A 215 0.63 -7.38 -18.55
CA GLU A 215 0.05 -7.41 -19.91
C GLU A 215 -1.49 -7.58 -19.86
N GLY A 216 -2.20 -6.73 -20.60
CA GLY A 216 -3.66 -6.77 -20.71
C GLY A 216 -4.43 -6.39 -19.44
N LEU A 217 -3.76 -5.91 -18.39
CA LEU A 217 -4.44 -5.45 -17.17
C LEU A 217 -5.24 -4.17 -17.43
N ARG A 218 -4.68 -3.23 -18.20
CA ARG A 218 -5.38 -2.01 -18.64
C ARG A 218 -6.69 -2.36 -19.36
N ASP A 219 -6.61 -3.19 -20.41
CA ASP A 219 -7.79 -3.66 -21.15
C ASP A 219 -8.86 -4.32 -20.26
N LEU A 220 -8.44 -4.96 -19.16
CA LEU A 220 -9.37 -5.52 -18.18
C LEU A 220 -10.00 -4.41 -17.33
N LEU A 221 -9.20 -3.47 -16.82
CA LEU A 221 -9.63 -2.42 -15.92
C LEU A 221 -10.44 -1.32 -16.62
N ASP A 222 -10.22 -1.07 -17.92
CA ASP A 222 -11.10 -0.27 -18.78
C ASP A 222 -12.55 -0.81 -18.77
N GLY A 223 -12.77 -2.05 -18.32
CA GLY A 223 -14.10 -2.62 -18.12
C GLY A 223 -14.80 -2.22 -16.81
N LEU A 224 -14.10 -1.56 -15.87
CA LEU A 224 -14.66 -1.05 -14.62
C LEU A 224 -15.56 0.15 -14.85
N ASN A 225 -15.19 1.01 -15.79
CA ASN A 225 -15.89 2.23 -16.06
C ASN A 225 -16.22 2.40 -17.55
N ASN A 226 -17.24 3.20 -17.85
CA ASN A 226 -17.49 3.69 -19.21
C ASN A 226 -17.61 5.20 -19.10
N ILE A 227 -16.49 5.91 -19.29
CA ILE A 227 -16.40 7.35 -19.11
C ILE A 227 -17.37 8.09 -20.06
N GLU A 228 -18.08 9.09 -19.55
CA GLU A 228 -18.89 9.98 -20.37
C GLU A 228 -18.01 10.89 -21.26
N SER A 229 -18.45 11.17 -22.49
CA SER A 229 -17.63 11.86 -23.51
C SER A 229 -17.10 13.23 -23.07
N ASP A 230 -17.83 13.92 -22.20
CA ASP A 230 -17.45 15.26 -21.72
C ASP A 230 -16.38 15.18 -20.63
N ALA A 231 -16.35 14.09 -19.85
CA ALA A 231 -15.32 13.83 -18.84
C ALA A 231 -14.04 13.22 -19.45
N GLU A 232 -14.17 12.47 -20.55
CA GLU A 232 -13.06 11.81 -21.25
C GLU A 232 -11.95 12.79 -21.68
N GLN A 233 -12.34 13.97 -22.18
CA GLN A 233 -11.37 14.99 -22.57
C GLN A 233 -10.63 15.55 -21.36
N ALA A 234 -11.34 15.92 -20.29
CA ALA A 234 -10.73 16.49 -19.09
C ALA A 234 -9.78 15.50 -18.41
N PHE A 235 -10.19 14.23 -18.31
CA PHE A 235 -9.33 13.15 -17.84
C PHE A 235 -8.07 13.00 -18.70
N SER A 236 -8.21 12.95 -20.03
CA SER A 236 -7.07 12.80 -20.94
C SER A 236 -6.05 13.94 -20.80
N GLU A 237 -6.53 15.18 -20.67
CA GLU A 237 -5.67 16.37 -20.47
C GLU A 237 -4.91 16.28 -19.13
N GLU A 238 -5.58 15.84 -18.06
CA GLU A 238 -4.95 15.69 -16.74
C GLU A 238 -3.89 14.58 -16.73
N ILE A 239 -4.19 13.41 -17.31
CA ILE A 239 -3.23 12.30 -17.41
C ILE A 239 -2.01 12.68 -18.26
N GLU A 240 -2.19 13.44 -19.34
CA GLU A 240 -1.08 13.96 -20.14
C GLU A 240 -0.20 14.90 -19.30
N ALA A 241 -0.81 15.82 -18.55
CA ALA A 241 -0.09 16.75 -17.67
C ALA A 241 0.69 16.02 -16.56
N ILE A 242 0.08 14.99 -15.95
CA ILE A 242 0.75 14.11 -14.96
C ILE A 242 1.93 13.40 -15.60
N GLY A 243 1.78 12.86 -16.80
CA GLY A 243 2.84 12.19 -17.55
C GLY A 243 4.01 13.12 -17.89
N GLU A 244 3.74 14.36 -18.31
CA GLU A 244 4.76 15.39 -18.53
C GLU A 244 5.53 15.70 -17.24
N ARG A 245 4.81 15.86 -16.13
CA ARG A 245 5.42 16.12 -14.81
C ARG A 245 6.23 14.93 -14.30
N ALA A 246 5.76 13.70 -14.51
CA ALA A 246 6.50 12.48 -14.20
C ALA A 246 7.81 12.41 -15.01
N ASN A 247 7.79 12.80 -16.29
CA ASN A 247 9.00 12.89 -17.11
C ASN A 247 10.00 13.93 -16.59
N LEU A 248 9.52 15.10 -16.13
CA LEU A 248 10.37 16.09 -15.46
C LEU A 248 10.95 15.54 -14.15
N HIS A 249 10.16 14.78 -13.39
CA HIS A 249 10.60 14.08 -12.19
C HIS A 249 11.56 12.92 -12.44
N ASN A 250 11.79 12.51 -13.69
CA ASN A 250 12.82 11.52 -14.02
C ASN A 250 14.18 12.17 -14.36
N ALA A 251 14.22 13.48 -14.62
CA ALA A 251 15.47 14.17 -14.94
C ALA A 251 16.34 14.39 -13.68
N PRO A 252 17.67 14.16 -13.73
CA PRO A 252 18.54 14.40 -12.57
C PRO A 252 18.47 15.84 -12.06
N LEU A 253 18.63 16.04 -10.75
CA LEU A 253 18.71 17.37 -10.17
C LEU A 253 19.86 18.18 -10.79
N GLU A 254 19.59 19.44 -11.10
CA GLU A 254 20.62 20.37 -11.61
C GLU A 254 21.59 20.77 -10.51
N ASP A 255 21.05 21.11 -9.34
CA ASP A 255 21.81 21.55 -8.18
C ASP A 255 22.35 20.37 -7.37
N THR A 256 23.68 20.33 -7.22
CA THR A 256 24.39 19.36 -6.39
C THR A 256 25.26 20.07 -5.36
N TRP A 257 25.40 19.47 -4.18
CA TRP A 257 26.08 20.04 -3.02
C TRP A 257 27.19 19.12 -2.55
N ASN A 258 28.44 19.54 -2.79
CA ASN A 258 29.62 18.81 -2.33
C ASN A 258 29.92 19.04 -0.84
N ASP A 259 29.42 20.15 -0.29
CA ASP A 259 29.55 20.54 1.12
C ASP A 259 28.25 20.26 1.89
N TRP A 260 28.38 20.03 3.20
CA TRP A 260 27.23 19.81 4.08
C TRP A 260 26.39 21.07 4.21
N GLN A 261 25.11 20.99 3.87
CA GLN A 261 24.15 22.09 3.96
C GLN A 261 22.97 21.71 4.84
N PRO A 262 22.28 22.67 5.48
CA PRO A 262 21.05 22.38 6.24
C PRO A 262 20.03 21.62 5.38
N SER A 263 19.39 20.59 5.95
CA SER A 263 18.31 19.83 5.30
C SER A 263 17.15 20.70 4.82
N GLU A 264 16.80 21.73 5.60
CA GLU A 264 15.79 22.75 5.30
C GLU A 264 15.99 23.46 3.94
N ARG A 265 17.24 23.49 3.45
CA ARG A 265 17.54 24.07 2.12
C ARG A 265 17.08 23.15 0.99
N LEU A 266 17.00 21.84 1.24
CA LEU A 266 16.55 20.84 0.26
C LEU A 266 15.05 20.65 0.36
N ILE A 267 14.58 20.41 1.57
CA ILE A 267 13.17 20.19 1.90
C ILE A 267 12.83 21.19 3.01
N PRO A 268 12.09 22.26 2.68
CA PRO A 268 11.59 23.19 3.68
C PRO A 268 10.82 22.50 4.81
N ASP A 269 10.87 23.09 6.00
CA ASP A 269 10.14 22.58 7.16
C ASP A 269 8.63 22.52 6.88
N GLY A 270 8.04 21.35 7.14
CA GLY A 270 6.61 21.10 6.94
C GLY A 270 6.26 20.45 5.61
N GLU A 271 7.21 20.33 4.68
CA GLU A 271 7.03 19.51 3.48
C GLU A 271 7.25 18.03 3.78
N ALA A 272 6.43 17.18 3.15
CA ALA A 272 6.40 15.75 3.41
C ALA A 272 7.18 14.98 2.35
N LEU A 273 8.15 14.18 2.78
CA LEU A 273 8.75 13.14 1.95
C LEU A 273 7.97 11.85 2.20
N ARG A 274 7.46 11.20 1.15
CA ARG A 274 6.80 9.89 1.31
C ARG A 274 7.75 8.79 0.92
N VAL A 275 7.93 7.81 1.80
CA VAL A 275 8.75 6.64 1.51
C VAL A 275 8.04 5.79 0.48
N VAL A 276 8.74 5.55 -0.62
CA VAL A 276 8.28 4.70 -1.72
C VAL A 276 8.80 3.28 -1.53
N ARG A 277 10.07 3.13 -1.13
CA ARG A 277 10.70 1.83 -0.85
C ARG A 277 11.99 1.99 -0.06
N SER A 278 12.48 0.88 0.46
CA SER A 278 13.77 0.80 1.13
C SER A 278 14.50 -0.47 0.68
N GLU A 279 15.76 -0.31 0.32
CA GLU A 279 16.64 -1.41 -0.07
C GLU A 279 17.87 -1.44 0.83
N VAL A 280 18.32 -2.65 1.15
CA VAL A 280 19.52 -2.87 1.95
C VAL A 280 20.49 -3.71 1.11
N ASP A 281 21.70 -3.20 0.91
CA ASP A 281 22.73 -3.91 0.15
C ASP A 281 23.41 -5.02 0.97
N GLU A 282 24.29 -5.80 0.33
CA GLU A 282 25.03 -6.88 0.99
C GLU A 282 25.96 -6.40 2.12
N HIS A 283 26.29 -5.11 2.14
CA HIS A 283 27.15 -4.48 3.15
C HIS A 283 26.34 -3.87 4.30
N GLY A 284 25.01 -3.92 4.23
CA GLY A 284 24.11 -3.37 5.24
C GLY A 284 23.87 -1.86 5.11
N HIS A 285 24.24 -1.26 3.97
CA HIS A 285 23.86 0.11 3.66
C HIS A 285 22.38 0.17 3.25
N THR A 286 21.69 1.23 3.63
CA THR A 286 20.28 1.41 3.30
C THR A 286 20.12 2.54 2.29
N LEU A 287 19.42 2.26 1.19
CA LEU A 287 18.87 3.27 0.29
C LEU A 287 17.36 3.39 0.55
N ILE A 288 16.91 4.57 0.99
CA ILE A 288 15.49 4.88 1.15
C ILE A 288 15.09 5.76 -0.03
N VAL A 289 14.19 5.25 -0.88
CA VAL A 289 13.62 6.03 -1.97
C VAL A 289 12.40 6.76 -1.43
N VAL A 290 12.38 8.08 -1.60
CA VAL A 290 11.28 8.94 -1.18
C VAL A 290 10.76 9.76 -2.34
N HIS A 291 9.49 10.13 -2.30
CA HIS A 291 8.85 11.04 -3.24
C HIS A 291 8.52 12.37 -2.58
N HIS A 292 8.82 13.45 -3.28
CA HIS A 292 8.39 14.81 -2.98
C HIS A 292 7.49 15.34 -4.11
N VAL A 293 6.41 16.04 -3.78
CA VAL A 293 5.41 16.47 -4.78
C VAL A 293 5.99 17.40 -5.86
N GLU A 294 6.95 18.26 -5.52
CA GLU A 294 7.59 19.17 -6.50
C GLU A 294 8.92 18.64 -7.03
N MET A 295 9.63 17.85 -6.24
CA MET A 295 10.97 17.40 -6.59
C MET A 295 11.01 15.98 -7.14
N GLY A 296 9.93 15.20 -7.10
CA GLY A 296 9.96 13.80 -7.52
C GLY A 296 10.77 12.91 -6.59
N ALA A 297 11.32 11.82 -7.14
CA ALA A 297 12.01 10.81 -6.35
C ALA A 297 13.44 11.22 -5.94
N LEU A 298 13.78 11.02 -4.67
CA LEU A 298 15.12 11.18 -4.11
C LEU A 298 15.56 9.89 -3.43
N GLY A 299 16.83 9.54 -3.55
CA GLY A 299 17.43 8.43 -2.82
C GLY A 299 18.19 8.92 -1.61
N LEU A 300 17.75 8.60 -0.40
CA LEU A 300 18.50 8.86 0.83
C LEU A 300 19.44 7.69 1.10
N TRP A 301 20.74 7.98 1.09
CA TRP A 301 21.77 6.99 1.35
C TRP A 301 22.23 7.04 2.81
N LEU A 302 22.14 5.90 3.48
CA LEU A 302 22.54 5.72 4.87
C LEU A 302 23.65 4.66 4.96
N PRO A 303 24.90 5.06 5.31
CA PRO A 303 26.06 4.18 5.30
C PRO A 303 26.10 3.21 6.49
N GLU A 304 25.28 3.39 7.52
CA GLU A 304 25.19 2.45 8.63
C GLU A 304 23.75 2.38 9.14
N GLY A 305 23.25 1.15 9.27
CA GLY A 305 21.98 0.87 9.94
C GLY A 305 20.87 0.43 8.98
N ARG A 306 20.12 -0.56 9.42
CA ARG A 306 18.83 -0.96 8.83
C ARG A 306 17.73 -0.23 9.59
N LEU A 307 17.08 0.73 8.94
CA LEU A 307 15.89 1.35 9.49
C LEU A 307 14.66 0.50 9.13
N PRO A 308 13.75 0.22 10.08
CA PRO A 308 12.53 -0.56 9.83
C PRO A 308 11.49 0.34 9.15
N VAL A 309 11.74 0.69 7.88
CA VAL A 309 10.89 1.59 7.11
C VAL A 309 10.25 0.81 5.97
N SER A 310 8.96 1.05 5.75
CA SER A 310 8.21 0.48 4.62
C SER A 310 7.60 1.58 3.75
N PRO A 311 7.18 1.24 2.51
CA PRO A 311 6.39 2.15 1.68
C PRO A 311 5.20 2.75 2.46
N GLY A 312 4.89 4.02 2.17
CA GLY A 312 3.79 4.76 2.80
C GLY A 312 4.16 5.55 4.06
N HIS A 313 5.34 5.36 4.64
CA HIS A 313 5.79 6.22 5.75
C HIS A 313 6.03 7.65 5.28
N VAL A 314 5.72 8.63 6.11
CA VAL A 314 6.14 10.02 5.92
C VAL A 314 7.47 10.22 6.63
N LEU A 315 8.47 10.72 5.91
CA LEU A 315 9.80 11.02 6.40
C LEU A 315 9.96 12.52 6.62
N SER A 316 10.47 12.89 7.80
CA SER A 316 11.06 14.20 8.04
C SER A 316 12.58 14.06 8.17
N LEU A 317 13.31 14.94 7.49
CA LEU A 317 14.77 15.00 7.62
C LEU A 317 15.23 15.53 8.99
N GLY A 318 14.34 16.20 9.72
CA GLY A 318 14.66 16.88 10.97
C GLY A 318 15.79 17.91 10.83
N ASN A 319 16.38 18.28 11.97
CA ASN A 319 17.49 19.22 12.04
C ASN A 319 18.82 18.51 11.77
N THR A 320 19.12 18.26 10.50
CA THR A 320 20.35 17.61 10.06
C THR A 320 21.02 18.39 8.93
N ARG A 321 22.15 17.88 8.44
CA ARG A 321 22.79 18.39 7.22
C ARG A 321 22.82 17.32 6.15
N VAL A 322 22.74 17.76 4.91
CA VAL A 322 22.71 16.88 3.74
C VAL A 322 23.74 17.29 2.70
N LYS A 323 24.15 16.31 1.89
CA LYS A 323 24.84 16.50 0.61
C LYS A 323 23.96 15.94 -0.48
N VAL A 324 24.00 16.56 -1.66
CA VAL A 324 23.20 16.16 -2.81
C VAL A 324 24.12 15.88 -3.97
N ALA A 325 24.05 14.67 -4.51
CA ALA A 325 24.80 14.24 -5.67
C ALA A 325 23.86 13.81 -6.79
N LYS A 326 24.36 13.81 -8.03
CA LYS A 326 23.65 13.16 -9.13
C LYS A 326 23.62 11.65 -8.89
N PRO A 327 22.50 10.96 -9.17
CA PRO A 327 22.45 9.51 -9.14
C PRO A 327 23.37 8.95 -10.24
N THR A 328 23.87 7.74 -10.04
CA THR A 328 24.48 7.01 -11.15
C THR A 328 23.39 6.54 -12.12
N VAL A 329 23.78 6.17 -13.34
CA VAL A 329 22.83 5.66 -14.34
C VAL A 329 22.14 4.40 -13.81
N GLU A 330 22.86 3.55 -13.09
CA GLU A 330 22.32 2.32 -12.51
C GLU A 330 21.25 2.60 -11.45
N LEU A 331 21.48 3.55 -10.53
CA LEU A 331 20.51 3.90 -9.50
C LEU A 331 19.28 4.61 -10.09
N GLN A 332 19.49 5.46 -11.10
CA GLN A 332 18.40 6.12 -11.80
C GLN A 332 17.55 5.11 -12.58
N ASP A 333 18.18 4.15 -13.26
CA ASP A 333 17.49 3.09 -13.99
C ASP A 333 16.74 2.12 -13.07
N ALA A 334 17.26 1.87 -11.86
CA ALA A 334 16.69 0.93 -10.91
C ALA A 334 15.57 1.52 -10.05
N HIS A 335 15.67 2.81 -9.68
CA HIS A 335 14.79 3.42 -8.68
C HIS A 335 14.16 4.75 -9.12
N SER A 336 14.39 5.19 -10.36
CA SER A 336 13.85 6.44 -10.90
C SER A 336 14.20 7.69 -10.07
N ILE A 337 15.28 7.62 -9.27
CA ILE A 337 15.69 8.74 -8.41
C ILE A 337 16.39 9.84 -9.22
N ARG A 338 16.15 11.09 -8.83
CA ARG A 338 16.76 12.29 -9.45
C ARG A 338 18.04 12.75 -8.77
N GLY A 339 18.23 12.36 -7.52
CA GLY A 339 19.28 12.85 -6.65
C GLY A 339 19.58 11.83 -5.56
N LEU A 340 20.86 11.72 -5.21
CA LEU A 340 21.30 10.95 -4.06
C LEU A 340 21.60 11.93 -2.92
N VAL A 341 20.93 11.74 -1.79
CA VAL A 341 21.03 12.58 -0.60
C VAL A 341 21.78 11.80 0.47
N ALA A 342 22.97 12.25 0.85
CA ALA A 342 23.65 11.74 2.04
C ALA A 342 23.18 12.55 3.25
N VAL A 343 22.85 11.87 4.35
CA VAL A 343 22.42 12.49 5.60
C VAL A 343 23.56 12.41 6.62
N GLU A 344 23.90 13.53 7.27
CA GLU A 344 25.01 13.58 8.21
C GLU A 344 24.68 12.87 9.53
N ASP A 345 23.54 13.19 10.12
CA ASP A 345 23.02 12.55 11.32
C ASP A 345 21.72 11.83 11.00
N SER A 346 21.79 10.51 10.85
CA SER A 346 20.63 9.67 10.54
C SER A 346 19.68 9.50 11.73
N SER A 347 20.13 9.81 12.96
CA SER A 347 19.28 9.76 14.15
C SER A 347 18.28 10.93 14.23
N ALA A 348 18.48 11.96 13.41
CA ALA A 348 17.56 13.08 13.24
C ALA A 348 16.36 12.77 12.32
N LEU A 349 16.43 11.66 11.56
CA LEU A 349 15.35 11.24 10.68
C LEU A 349 14.16 10.74 11.51
N ASP A 350 12.98 11.27 11.22
CA ASP A 350 11.73 10.84 11.83
C ASP A 350 10.81 10.21 10.80
N PHE A 351 10.24 9.06 11.14
CA PHE A 351 9.36 8.29 10.27
C PHE A 351 7.99 8.20 10.92
N ILE A 352 7.04 8.90 10.34
CA ILE A 352 5.66 8.97 10.80
C ILE A 352 4.82 8.02 9.96
N VAL A 353 4.03 7.21 10.63
CA VAL A 353 3.03 6.35 9.99
C VAL A 353 1.75 7.17 9.90
N ALA A 354 1.19 7.34 8.70
CA ALA A 354 -0.15 7.88 8.56
C ALA A 354 -1.14 6.92 9.23
N THR A 355 -1.72 7.32 10.36
CA THR A 355 -2.63 6.45 11.13
C THR A 355 -4.00 6.26 10.47
N GLU A 356 -4.33 7.05 9.45
CA GLU A 356 -5.57 6.92 8.68
C GLU A 356 -5.65 5.59 7.92
N ASP A 357 -4.49 5.01 7.53
CA ASP A 357 -4.42 3.69 6.89
C ASP A 357 -4.54 2.50 7.87
N MET A 358 -4.59 2.76 9.19
CA MET A 358 -4.49 1.73 10.23
C MET A 358 -5.84 1.21 10.73
N THR A 359 -6.91 1.97 10.62
CA THR A 359 -8.18 1.65 11.29
C THR A 359 -9.13 0.82 10.43
N GLY A 360 -8.94 0.75 9.10
CA GLY A 360 -9.88 0.03 8.23
C GLY A 360 -11.34 0.50 8.40
N GLU A 361 -11.53 1.71 8.92
CA GLU A 361 -12.82 2.38 9.02
C GLU A 361 -13.07 3.06 7.68
N ASP A 362 -13.55 2.26 6.73
CA ASP A 362 -14.45 2.69 5.65
C ASP A 362 -15.74 1.87 5.76
#